data_AF-A0A0D6LFI4-F1
#
_entry.id   AF-A0A0D6LFI4-F1
#
_cell.length_a   1.000
_cell.length_b   1.000
_cell.length_c   1.000
_cell.angle_alpha   90.00
_cell.angle_beta   90.00
_cell.angle_gamma   90.00
#
_symmetry.space_group_name_H-M   'P 1'
#
loop_
_entity.id
_entity.type
_entity.pdbx_description
1 polymer ?
#
loop_
_entity_poly.entity_id
_entity_poly.type
_entity_poly.pdbx_seq_one_letter_code
_entity_poly.pdbx_strand_id
1 'polypeptide(L)'
;MLWPYVQKRFGGDKECTNLMLDYALRYTVVVMSFALAYAIPNFKDIIPFVGITAGMMLALFFPPLLETVVFLERWRKGCTVILIYNVSLNIFYITLGVLFVMVGIYSDYRALSDHNR
;
A
#
# COMPACT_ATOMS: atom_id res chain seq x y z
N MET A 1 -1.29 5.79 18.84
CA MET A 1 -1.73 6.95 18.03
C MET A 1 -2.81 6.60 16.98
N LEU A 2 -2.89 5.35 16.48
CA LEU A 2 -3.94 4.90 15.52
C LEU A 2 -5.30 4.56 16.17
N TRP A 3 -5.34 4.43 17.49
CA TRP A 3 -6.51 4.03 18.30
C TRP A 3 -7.83 4.75 17.99
N PRO A 4 -7.90 6.10 17.91
CA PRO A 4 -9.18 6.79 17.71
C PRO A 4 -9.82 6.51 16.34
N TYR A 5 -9.02 6.23 15.31
CA TYR A 5 -9.51 5.93 13.96
C TYR A 5 -10.08 4.50 13.86
N VAL A 6 -9.47 3.58 14.60
CA VAL A 6 -9.90 2.17 14.65
C VAL A 6 -11.19 2.04 15.46
N GLN A 7 -11.28 2.72 16.61
CA GLN A 7 -12.49 2.73 17.44
C GLN A 7 -13.71 3.30 16.70
N LYS A 8 -13.52 4.30 15.83
CA LYS A 8 -14.61 4.89 15.02
C LYS A 8 -15.15 3.93 13.94
N ARG A 9 -14.34 2.96 13.48
CA ARG A 9 -14.71 2.03 12.40
C ARG A 9 -15.16 0.65 12.91
N PHE A 10 -14.72 0.27 14.12
CA PHE A 10 -14.99 -1.01 14.77
C PHE A 10 -15.79 -0.87 16.09
N GLY A 11 -16.64 0.16 16.20
CA GLY A 11 -17.50 0.41 17.37
C GLY A 11 -18.63 -0.61 17.58
N GLY A 12 -18.32 -1.91 17.52
CA GLY A 12 -19.23 -3.00 17.86
C GLY A 12 -19.02 -3.45 19.30
N ASP A 13 -19.85 -2.92 20.20
CA ASP A 13 -20.45 -3.47 21.45
C ASP A 13 -19.69 -4.42 22.42
N LYS A 14 -18.42 -4.76 22.20
CA LYS A 14 -17.64 -5.64 23.09
C LYS A 14 -16.32 -4.97 23.48
N GLU A 15 -16.28 -4.44 24.69
CA GLU A 15 -15.07 -3.82 25.26
C GLU A 15 -13.83 -4.73 25.17
N CYS A 16 -14.00 -6.04 25.39
CA CYS A 16 -12.91 -7.02 25.26
C CYS A 16 -12.30 -7.06 23.85
N THR A 17 -13.12 -6.94 22.79
CA THR A 17 -12.62 -7.00 21.41
C THR A 17 -11.84 -5.74 21.07
N ASN A 18 -12.32 -4.58 21.52
CA ASN A 18 -11.58 -3.32 21.35
C ASN A 18 -10.23 -3.39 22.06
N LEU A 19 -10.20 -3.83 23.33
CA LEU A 19 -8.94 -3.97 24.08
C LEU A 19 -7.97 -4.92 23.37
N MET A 20 -8.43 -6.10 22.95
CA MET A 20 -7.60 -7.07 22.24
C MET A 20 -7.04 -6.50 20.92
N LEU A 21 -7.81 -5.66 20.23
CA LEU A 21 -7.41 -5.02 18.98
C LEU A 21 -6.41 -3.87 19.21
N ASP A 22 -6.50 -3.11 20.31
CA ASP A 22 -5.46 -2.14 20.71
C ASP A 22 -4.13 -2.84 20.95
N TYR A 23 -4.16 -3.91 21.76
CA TYR A 23 -2.97 -4.68 22.08
C TYR A 23 -2.36 -5.31 20.83
N ALA A 24 -3.19 -5.92 19.96
CA ALA A 24 -2.73 -6.51 18.72
C ALA A 24 -2.04 -5.48 17.80
N LEU A 25 -2.63 -4.28 17.64
CA LEU A 25 -2.04 -3.22 16.82
C LEU A 25 -0.71 -2.73 17.41
N ARG A 26 -0.66 -2.49 18.73
CA ARG A 26 0.58 -2.05 19.38
C ARG A 26 1.68 -3.09 19.26
N TYR A 27 1.35 -4.36 19.51
CA TYR A 27 2.30 -5.45 19.42
C TYR A 27 2.81 -5.62 17.98
N THR A 28 1.92 -5.51 17.00
CA THR A 28 2.29 -5.61 15.57
C THR A 28 3.27 -4.52 15.17
N VAL A 29 3.04 -3.26 15.58
CA VAL A 29 3.96 -2.16 15.27
C VAL A 29 5.33 -2.40 15.90
N VAL A 30 5.38 -2.82 17.17
CA VAL A 30 6.65 -3.08 17.88
C VAL A 30 7.40 -4.25 17.25
N VAL A 31 6.72 -5.37 16.96
CA VAL A 31 7.32 -6.55 16.34
C VAL A 31 7.81 -6.22 14.93
N MET A 32 7.04 -5.46 14.14
CA MET A 32 7.48 -5.00 12.82
C MET A 32 8.74 -4.14 12.91
N SER A 33 8.79 -3.16 13.82
CA SER A 33 9.98 -2.34 14.02
C SER A 33 11.20 -3.15 14.45
N PHE A 34 11.01 -4.15 15.31
CA PHE A 34 12.09 -5.02 15.78
C PHE A 34 12.60 -5.95 14.67
N ALA A 35 11.68 -6.53 13.88
CA ALA A 35 12.02 -7.32 12.70
C ALA A 35 12.80 -6.49 11.67
N LEU A 36 12.39 -5.24 11.47
CA LEU A 36 13.08 -4.29 10.61
C LEU A 36 14.51 -4.03 11.06
N ALA A 37 14.69 -3.75 12.35
CA ALA A 37 15.99 -3.48 12.95
C ALA A 37 16.93 -4.70 12.90
N TYR A 38 16.37 -5.91 12.99
CA TYR A 38 17.13 -7.15 12.84
C TYR A 38 17.53 -7.43 11.38
N ALA A 39 16.63 -7.17 10.42
CA ALA A 39 16.84 -7.49 9.02
C ALA A 39 17.84 -6.55 8.33
N ILE A 40 17.82 -5.25 8.63
CA ILE A 40 18.67 -4.27 7.95
C ILE A 40 19.26 -3.30 8.99
N PRO A 41 20.58 -3.35 9.26
CA PRO A 41 21.22 -2.47 10.26
C PRO A 41 21.31 -1.00 9.82
N ASN A 42 21.11 -0.71 8.53
CA ASN A 42 21.19 0.64 7.95
C ASN A 42 19.79 1.19 7.60
N PHE A 43 19.27 2.11 8.42
CA PHE A 43 18.00 2.81 8.15
C PHE A 43 17.98 3.61 6.83
N LYS A 44 19.15 3.93 6.28
CA LYS A 44 19.24 4.66 5.01
C LYS A 44 18.66 3.89 3.84
N ASP A 45 18.72 2.56 3.88
CA ASP A 45 18.29 1.70 2.78
C ASP A 45 16.79 1.38 2.85
N ILE A 46 16.20 1.42 4.06
CA ILE A 46 14.78 1.11 4.20
C ILE A 46 13.84 2.24 3.78
N ILE A 47 14.29 3.48 3.94
CA ILE A 47 13.52 4.68 3.61
C ILE A 47 13.14 4.69 2.11
N PRO A 48 14.09 4.54 1.16
CA PRO A 48 13.76 4.48 -0.26
C PRO A 48 12.93 3.23 -0.61
N PHE A 49 13.21 2.07 -0.01
CA PHE A 49 12.42 0.85 -0.24
C PHE A 49 10.93 1.02 0.09
N VAL A 50 10.63 1.48 1.31
CA VAL A 50 9.25 1.71 1.76
C VAL A 50 8.63 2.90 1.03
N GLY A 51 9.42 3.92 0.71
CA GLY A 51 8.97 5.10 -0.04
C GLY A 51 8.53 4.76 -1.45
N ILE A 52 9.30 3.97 -2.19
CA ILE A 52 8.95 3.60 -3.57
C ILE A 52 7.75 2.63 -3.57
N THR A 53 7.75 1.63 -2.68
CA THR A 53 6.62 0.68 -2.60
C THR A 53 5.31 1.35 -2.20
N ALA A 54 5.29 2.07 -1.08
CA ALA A 54 4.08 2.75 -0.61
C ALA A 54 3.71 3.95 -1.50
N GLY A 55 4.69 4.74 -1.93
CA GLY A 55 4.49 5.92 -2.77
C GLY A 55 3.92 5.57 -4.14
N MET A 56 4.49 4.56 -4.82
CA MET A 56 4.00 4.17 -6.15
C MET A 56 2.64 3.45 -6.07
N MET A 57 2.39 2.67 -5.02
CA MET A 57 1.04 2.13 -4.78
C MET A 57 0.02 3.25 -4.55
N LEU A 58 0.33 4.24 -3.71
CA LEU A 58 -0.60 5.34 -3.44
C LEU A 58 -0.79 6.28 -4.64
N ALA A 59 0.24 6.50 -5.45
CA ALA A 59 0.20 7.44 -6.56
C ALA A 59 -0.39 6.85 -7.86
N LEU A 60 -0.08 5.59 -8.17
CA LEU A 60 -0.45 4.99 -9.46
C LEU A 60 -1.42 3.82 -9.33
N PHE A 61 -1.42 3.10 -8.21
CA PHE A 61 -2.28 1.94 -8.04
C PHE A 61 -3.64 2.35 -7.45
N PHE A 62 -3.65 3.16 -6.40
CA PHE A 62 -4.89 3.54 -5.71
C PHE A 62 -5.87 4.39 -6.55
N PRO A 63 -5.45 5.44 -7.28
CA PRO A 63 -6.36 6.26 -8.06
C PRO A 63 -7.18 5.49 -9.11
N PRO A 64 -6.57 4.68 -10.00
CA PRO A 64 -7.33 3.89 -10.98
C PRO A 64 -8.17 2.79 -10.33
N LEU A 65 -7.75 2.24 -9.17
CA LEU A 65 -8.56 1.28 -8.42
C LEU A 65 -9.83 1.92 -7.86
N LEU A 66 -9.70 3.11 -7.27
CA LEU A 66 -10.86 3.85 -6.77
C LEU A 66 -11.77 4.29 -7.92
N GLU A 67 -11.19 4.75 -9.03
CA GLU A 67 -11.96 5.14 -10.21
C GLU A 67 -12.76 3.95 -10.77
N THR A 68 -12.11 2.79 -10.93
CA THR A 68 -12.81 1.58 -11.40
C THR A 68 -13.92 1.13 -10.47
N VAL A 69 -13.72 1.16 -9.14
CA VAL A 69 -14.74 0.75 -8.17
C VAL A 69 -15.91 1.73 -8.11
N VAL A 70 -15.63 3.04 -8.07
CA VAL A 70 -16.66 4.08 -7.91
C VAL A 70 -17.46 4.30 -9.20
N PHE A 71 -16.80 4.30 -10.36
CA PHE A 71 -17.46 4.62 -11.62
C PHE A 71 -17.97 3.40 -12.40
N LEU A 72 -17.79 2.18 -11.89
CA LEU A 72 -18.25 0.94 -12.54
C LEU A 72 -19.74 1.00 -12.89
N GLU A 73 -20.58 1.43 -11.94
CA GLU A 73 -22.03 1.53 -12.15
C GLU A 73 -22.42 2.63 -13.14
N ARG A 74 -21.64 3.73 -13.18
CA ARG A 74 -21.84 4.85 -14.09
C ARG A 74 -21.53 4.43 -15.53
N TRP A 75 -20.42 3.71 -15.74
CA TRP A 75 -20.01 3.25 -17.07
C TRP A 75 -20.90 2.13 -17.60
N ARG A 76 -21.38 1.22 -16.73
CA ARG A 76 -22.27 0.13 -17.12
C ARG A 76 -23.63 0.61 -17.66
N LYS A 77 -24.09 1.79 -17.26
CA LYS A 77 -25.33 2.41 -17.77
C LYS A 77 -25.12 3.23 -19.06
N GLY A 78 -23.88 3.53 -19.44
CA GLY A 78 -23.52 4.30 -20.62
C GLY A 78 -23.16 3.44 -21.84
N CYS A 79 -22.46 4.03 -22.80
CA CYS A 79 -21.94 3.33 -23.98
C CYS A 79 -20.78 2.38 -23.63
N THR A 80 -20.84 1.14 -24.14
CA THR A 80 -19.82 0.09 -23.95
C THR A 80 -18.42 0.52 -24.38
N VAL A 81 -18.29 1.39 -25.39
CA VAL A 81 -16.99 1.87 -25.90
C VAL A 81 -16.24 2.71 -24.86
N ILE A 82 -16.96 3.57 -24.12
CA ILE A 82 -16.37 4.42 -23.07
C ILE A 82 -15.91 3.58 -21.88
N LEU A 83 -16.68 2.53 -21.55
CA LEU A 83 -16.32 1.58 -20.51
C LEU A 83 -15.01 0.87 -20.86
N ILE A 84 -14.90 0.31 -22.07
CA ILE A 84 -13.70 -0.41 -22.52
C ILE A 84 -12.49 0.53 -22.53
N TYR A 85 -12.66 1.78 -22.98
CA TYR A 85 -11.58 2.77 -23.02
C TYR A 85 -11.07 3.15 -21.61
N ASN A 86 -11.98 3.44 -20.67
CA ASN A 86 -11.55 3.81 -19.31
C ASN A 86 -10.98 2.61 -18.54
N VAL A 87 -11.53 1.41 -18.73
CA VAL A 87 -11.00 0.20 -18.09
C VAL A 87 -9.61 -0.14 -18.63
N SER A 88 -9.37 -0.01 -19.93
CA SER A 88 -8.06 -0.28 -20.51
C SER A 88 -7.00 0.71 -20.02
N LEU A 89 -7.33 2.01 -19.91
CA LEU A 89 -6.44 3.01 -19.32
C LEU A 89 -6.13 2.70 -17.85
N ASN A 90 -7.13 2.33 -17.06
CA ASN A 90 -6.91 1.99 -15.65
C ASN A 90 -6.01 0.77 -15.47
N ILE A 91 -6.19 -0.26 -16.30
CA ILE A 91 -5.30 -1.43 -16.33
C ILE A 91 -3.88 -1.02 -16.73
N PHE A 92 -3.74 -0.13 -17.70
CA PHE A 92 -2.44 0.40 -18.11
C PHE A 92 -1.74 1.12 -16.95
N TYR A 93 -2.42 2.01 -16.24
CA TYR A 93 -1.86 2.71 -15.08
C TYR A 93 -1.47 1.75 -13.94
N ILE A 94 -2.29 0.74 -13.66
CA ILE A 94 -1.97 -0.29 -12.66
C ILE A 94 -0.71 -1.06 -13.06
N THR A 95 -0.61 -1.46 -14.33
CA THR A 95 0.56 -2.19 -14.85
C THR A 95 1.81 -1.33 -14.75
N LEU A 96 1.72 -0.05 -15.09
CA LEU A 96 2.81 0.92 -14.99
C LEU A 96 3.24 1.12 -13.53
N GLY A 97 2.28 1.17 -12.60
CA GLY A 97 2.54 1.21 -11.16
C GLY A 97 3.34 0.00 -10.67
N VAL A 98 2.96 -1.22 -11.07
CA VAL A 98 3.68 -2.45 -10.70
C VAL A 98 5.10 -2.46 -11.28
N LEU A 99 5.26 -2.04 -12.54
CA LEU A 99 6.59 -1.96 -13.17
C LEU A 99 7.51 -0.99 -12.43
N PHE A 100 7.01 0.18 -12.04
CA PHE A 100 7.81 1.13 -11.28
C PHE A 100 8.20 0.62 -9.89
N VAL A 101 7.30 -0.11 -9.21
CA VAL A 101 7.65 -0.77 -7.94
C VAL A 101 8.78 -1.77 -8.16
N MET A 102 8.70 -2.60 -9.21
CA MET A 102 9.76 -3.58 -9.52
C MET A 102 11.10 -2.92 -9.84
N VAL A 103 11.11 -1.89 -10.69
CA VAL A 103 12.32 -1.14 -11.04
C VAL A 103 12.91 -0.43 -9.81
N GLY A 104 12.05 0.13 -8.96
CA GLY A 104 12.44 0.75 -7.71
C GLY A 104 13.12 -0.21 -6.75
N ILE A 105 12.48 -1.35 -6.49
CA ILE A 105 13.05 -2.42 -5.64
C ILE A 105 14.37 -2.93 -6.21
N TYR A 106 14.46 -3.14 -7.52
CA TYR A 106 15.69 -3.61 -8.15
C TYR A 106 16.83 -2.60 -8.00
N SER A 107 16.54 -1.32 -8.14
CA SER A 107 17.53 -0.24 -8.00
C SER A 107 18.04 -0.14 -6.56
N ASP A 108 17.14 -0.29 -5.59
CA ASP A 108 17.44 -0.27 -4.16
C ASP A 108 18.27 -1.49 -3.74
N TYR A 109 17.87 -2.69 -4.18
CA TYR A 109 18.64 -3.92 -3.96
C TYR A 109 20.04 -3.86 -4.58
N ARG A 110 20.17 -3.28 -5.78
CA ARG A 110 21.47 -3.11 -6.43
C ARG A 110 22.37 -2.16 -5.64
N ALA A 111 21.82 -1.07 -5.10
CA ALA A 111 22.57 -0.13 -4.26
C ALA A 111 23.08 -0.81 -2.98
N LEU A 112 22.26 -1.67 -2.36
CA LEU A 112 22.65 -2.50 -1.21
C LEU A 112 23.77 -3.49 -1.54
N SER A 113 23.66 -4.19 -2.68
CA SER A 113 24.66 -5.18 -3.09
C SER A 113 26.02 -4.56 -3.42
N ASP A 114 26.05 -3.33 -3.93
CA ASP A 114 27.29 -2.65 -4.31
C ASP A 114 28.03 -2.09 -3.07
N HIS A 115 27.28 -1.74 -2.02
CA HIS A 115 27.85 -1.27 -0.74
C HIS A 115 28.56 -2.37 0.07
N ASN A 116 28.25 -3.66 -0.19
CA ASN A 116 28.85 -4.80 0.49
C ASN A 116 30.13 -5.34 -0.21
N ARG A 117 30.65 -4.64 -1.23
CA ARG A 117 31.96 -4.89 -1.83
C ARG A 117 32.97 -3.82 -1.42
#